data_AF-D0LND9-F1
#
_entry.id   AF-D0LND9-F1
#
_cell.length_a   1.000
_cell.length_b   1.000
_cell.length_c   1.000
_cell.angle_alpha   90.00
_cell.angle_beta   90.00
_cell.angle_gamma   90.00
#
_symmetry.space_group_name_H-M   'P 1'
#
loop_
_entity.id
_entity.type
_entity.pdbx_description
1 polymer ?
#
loop_
_entity_poly.entity_id
_entity_poly.type
_entity_poly.pdbx_seq_one_letter_code
_entity_poly.pdbx_strand_id
1 'polypeptide(L)'
;MCKDAAADARVEPTPAQLGDVPLAGEARVRGVALGAKHSCVVLDDGGVRCWGEPRFGVLGPRGDGRVMAADAVAIDVGGRVDEIAAGAFHTCAVLDTGSVRCWGRNADGQLGYGTAENVGELRSVAAVGDVPL
;
A
#
# COMPACT_ATOMS: atom_id res chain seq x y z
N MET A 1 33.31 -30.86 31.97
CA MET A 1 32.27 -29.81 31.98
C MET A 1 31.98 -29.44 30.54
N CYS A 2 31.06 -30.14 29.87
CA CYS A 2 30.57 -29.73 28.56
C CYS A 2 29.56 -28.60 28.79
N LYS A 3 29.88 -27.38 28.33
CA LYS A 3 28.88 -26.33 28.15
C LYS A 3 28.60 -26.24 26.66
N ASP A 4 27.68 -27.09 26.19
CA ASP A 4 27.03 -26.90 24.91
C ASP A 4 26.06 -25.72 25.07
N ALA A 5 26.52 -24.51 24.75
CA ALA A 5 25.63 -23.41 24.44
C ALA A 5 25.14 -23.62 23.00
N ALA A 6 24.08 -24.39 22.84
CA ALA A 6 23.35 -24.44 21.58
C ALA A 6 22.88 -23.02 21.26
N ALA A 7 23.32 -22.50 20.12
CA ALA A 7 22.77 -21.30 19.53
C ALA A 7 21.28 -21.54 19.30
N ASP A 8 20.46 -20.76 20.00
CA ASP A 8 19.01 -20.72 19.82
C ASP A 8 18.73 -20.26 18.38
N ALA A 9 18.49 -21.23 17.50
CA ALA A 9 18.02 -20.97 16.16
C ALA A 9 16.63 -20.38 16.29
N ARG A 10 16.53 -19.04 16.20
CA ARG A 10 15.24 -18.36 16.15
C ARG A 10 14.44 -18.95 15.01
N VAL A 11 13.45 -19.77 15.35
CA VAL A 11 12.48 -20.27 14.40
C VAL A 11 11.57 -19.09 14.07
N GLU A 12 11.80 -18.46 12.92
CA GLU A 12 10.91 -17.43 12.40
C GLU A 12 9.50 -18.05 12.21
N PRO A 13 8.45 -17.41 12.71
CA PRO A 13 7.09 -17.95 12.62
C PRO A 13 6.65 -18.03 11.15
N THR A 14 5.97 -19.12 10.80
CA THR A 14 5.32 -19.26 9.48
C THR A 14 4.14 -18.30 9.33
N PRO A 15 3.71 -17.96 8.11
CA PRO A 15 2.51 -17.15 7.89
C PRO A 15 1.26 -17.70 8.62
N ALA A 16 1.09 -19.03 8.64
CA ALA A 16 -0.02 -19.67 9.33
C ALA A 16 0.01 -19.45 10.86
N GLN A 17 1.20 -19.25 11.45
CA GLN A 17 1.36 -18.97 12.88
C GLN A 17 1.16 -17.48 13.20
N LEU A 18 1.40 -16.60 12.25
CA LEU A 18 1.17 -15.16 12.39
C LEU A 18 -0.30 -14.75 12.22
N GLY A 19 -1.06 -15.57 11.51
CA GLY A 19 -2.48 -15.33 11.23
C GLY A 19 -2.71 -14.29 10.12
N ASP A 20 -3.98 -13.93 9.94
CA ASP A 20 -4.39 -13.00 8.89
C ASP A 20 -4.04 -11.56 9.22
N VAL A 21 -3.81 -10.76 8.18
CA VAL A 21 -3.62 -9.32 8.32
C VAL A 21 -4.95 -8.66 8.69
N PRO A 22 -5.05 -7.93 9.82
CA PRO A 22 -6.28 -7.24 10.21
C PRO A 22 -6.48 -6.00 9.34
N LEU A 23 -7.36 -6.08 8.34
CA LEU A 23 -7.58 -5.00 7.37
C LEU A 23 -8.61 -3.95 7.79
N ALA A 24 -9.05 -3.99 9.06
CA ALA A 24 -10.06 -3.14 9.67
C ALA A 24 -11.40 -3.09 8.89
N GLY A 25 -12.41 -3.75 9.43
CA GLY A 25 -13.76 -3.85 8.85
C GLY A 25 -14.16 -5.31 8.56
N GLU A 26 -15.36 -5.50 8.02
CA GLU A 26 -15.90 -6.83 7.63
C GLU A 26 -15.68 -7.14 6.13
N ALA A 27 -15.17 -6.17 5.38
CA ALA A 27 -14.96 -6.25 3.93
C ALA A 27 -13.87 -7.28 3.57
N ARG A 28 -14.10 -8.03 2.49
CA ARG A 28 -13.20 -9.10 2.06
C ARG A 28 -12.17 -8.59 1.07
N VAL A 29 -10.95 -9.12 1.14
CA VAL A 29 -9.93 -8.89 0.12
C VAL A 29 -10.38 -9.55 -1.18
N ARG A 30 -10.42 -8.78 -2.26
CA ARG A 30 -10.66 -9.30 -3.61
C ARG A 30 -9.47 -9.15 -4.55
N GLY A 31 -8.45 -8.38 -4.15
CA GLY A 31 -7.23 -8.19 -4.93
C GLY A 31 -6.07 -7.67 -4.09
N VAL A 32 -4.85 -7.92 -4.57
CA VAL A 32 -3.60 -7.48 -3.95
C VAL A 32 -2.66 -6.93 -5.02
N ALA A 33 -1.94 -5.86 -4.68
CA ALA A 33 -0.90 -5.24 -5.48
C ALA A 33 0.41 -5.17 -4.69
N LEU A 34 1.51 -5.58 -5.31
CA LEU A 34 2.82 -5.69 -4.67
C LEU A 34 3.81 -4.72 -5.31
N GLY A 35 4.28 -3.75 -4.52
CA GLY A 35 5.41 -2.89 -4.90
C GLY A 35 6.74 -3.43 -4.38
N ALA A 36 7.82 -2.66 -4.53
CA ALA A 36 9.13 -3.10 -4.08
C ALA A 36 9.23 -3.21 -2.55
N LYS A 37 8.49 -2.36 -1.83
CA LYS A 37 8.54 -2.27 -0.36
C LYS A 37 7.20 -1.97 0.30
N HIS A 38 6.12 -1.95 -0.47
CA HIS A 38 4.77 -1.78 0.01
C HIS A 38 3.87 -2.84 -0.62
N SER A 39 2.80 -3.16 0.09
CA SER A 39 1.73 -4.02 -0.42
C SER A 39 0.43 -3.28 -0.19
N CYS A 40 -0.47 -3.40 -1.16
CA CYS A 40 -1.81 -2.86 -1.08
C CYS A 40 -2.82 -3.94 -1.38
N VAL A 41 -3.99 -3.86 -0.77
CA VAL A 41 -5.14 -4.70 -1.08
C VAL A 41 -6.32 -3.82 -1.42
N VAL A 42 -7.18 -4.33 -2.29
CA VAL A 42 -8.50 -3.77 -2.54
C VAL A 42 -9.56 -4.70 -1.97
N LEU A 43 -10.52 -4.10 -1.30
CA LEU A 43 -11.62 -4.76 -0.62
C LEU A 43 -12.86 -4.84 -1.54
N ASP A 44 -13.82 -5.69 -1.21
CA ASP A 44 -15.10 -5.82 -1.93
C ASP A 44 -16.01 -4.60 -1.80
N ASP A 45 -15.83 -3.79 -0.76
CA ASP A 45 -16.42 -2.45 -0.66
C ASP A 45 -15.64 -1.38 -1.48
N GLY A 46 -14.60 -1.76 -2.20
CA GLY A 46 -13.78 -0.85 -3.00
C GLY A 46 -12.79 -0.02 -2.18
N GLY A 47 -12.69 -0.24 -0.86
CA GLY A 47 -11.67 0.37 -0.02
C GLY A 47 -10.27 -0.17 -0.32
N VAL A 48 -9.25 0.67 -0.13
CA VAL A 48 -7.84 0.29 -0.28
C VAL A 48 -7.17 0.29 1.09
N ARG A 49 -6.35 -0.74 1.35
CA ARG A 49 -5.46 -0.80 2.51
C ARG A 49 -4.04 -1.06 2.05
N CYS A 50 -3.07 -0.31 2.56
CA CYS A 50 -1.66 -0.50 2.23
C CYS A 50 -0.80 -0.61 3.49
N TRP A 51 0.32 -1.31 3.41
CA TRP A 51 1.34 -1.39 4.46
C TRP A 51 2.74 -1.49 3.85
N GLY A 52 3.77 -1.36 4.69
CA GLY A 52 5.17 -1.41 4.29
C GLY A 52 5.94 -0.11 4.55
N GLU A 53 6.88 0.21 3.66
CA GLU A 53 7.71 1.41 3.77
C GLU A 53 6.93 2.66 3.28
N PRO A 54 6.82 3.75 4.07
CA PRO A 54 5.98 4.91 3.74
C PRO A 54 6.61 5.85 2.70
N ARG A 55 7.79 5.53 2.15
CA ARG A 55 8.53 6.43 1.27
C ARG A 55 7.70 6.81 0.04
N PHE A 56 7.83 8.08 -0.36
CA PHE A 56 7.16 8.66 -1.53
C PHE A 56 5.64 8.76 -1.41
N GLY A 57 5.07 8.59 -0.20
CA GLY A 57 3.65 8.77 0.03
C GLY A 57 2.77 7.61 -0.42
N VAL A 58 3.36 6.45 -0.72
CA VAL A 58 2.60 5.23 -1.12
C VAL A 58 1.60 4.77 -0.04
N LEU A 59 1.78 5.23 1.20
CA LEU A 59 0.91 4.95 2.35
C LEU A 59 0.10 6.17 2.84
N GLY A 60 0.07 7.28 2.09
CA GLY A 60 -0.58 8.52 2.50
C GLY A 60 0.23 9.36 3.51
N PRO A 61 -0.36 10.41 4.12
CA PRO A 61 0.35 11.47 4.85
C PRO A 61 0.87 11.09 6.25
N ARG A 62 1.20 9.82 6.51
CA ARG A 62 1.77 9.40 7.81
C ARG A 62 3.30 9.53 7.80
N GLY A 63 3.86 9.75 9.00
CA GLY A 63 5.31 9.92 9.22
C GLY A 63 6.18 8.76 8.76
N ASP A 64 7.49 8.94 8.89
CA ASP A 64 8.58 8.10 8.35
C ASP A 64 8.70 6.65 8.89
N GLY A 65 7.81 6.25 9.81
CA GLY A 65 7.78 4.91 10.38
C GLY A 65 7.22 3.85 9.43
N ARG A 66 7.86 2.67 9.37
CA ARG A 66 7.32 1.50 8.66
C ARG A 66 5.93 1.16 9.21
N VAL A 67 4.97 0.99 8.32
CA VAL A 67 3.63 0.50 8.64
C VAL A 67 3.68 -1.03 8.56
N MET A 68 3.39 -1.70 9.67
CA MET A 68 3.29 -3.16 9.68
C MET A 68 1.95 -3.59 9.12
N ALA A 69 1.85 -4.82 8.64
CA ALA A 69 0.60 -5.36 8.11
C ALA A 69 -0.54 -5.27 9.15
N ALA A 70 -0.22 -5.48 10.43
CA ALA A 70 -1.15 -5.33 11.56
C ALA A 70 -1.81 -3.94 11.66
N ASP A 71 -1.21 -2.92 11.06
CA ASP A 71 -1.64 -1.53 11.09
C ASP A 71 -1.98 -1.01 9.68
N ALA A 72 -2.38 -1.89 8.76
CA ALA A 72 -2.63 -1.57 7.37
C ALA A 72 -3.52 -0.32 7.22
N VAL A 73 -3.03 0.66 6.47
CA VAL A 73 -3.60 2.00 6.43
C VAL A 73 -4.61 2.14 5.31
N ALA A 74 -5.76 2.75 5.60
CA ALA A 74 -6.70 3.15 4.57
C ALA A 74 -6.09 4.27 3.70
N ILE A 75 -6.09 4.05 2.38
CA ILE A 75 -5.74 5.08 1.41
C ILE A 75 -7.02 5.71 0.89
N ASP A 76 -7.22 6.98 1.18
CA ASP A 76 -8.34 7.74 0.62
C ASP A 76 -8.04 8.10 -0.84
N VAL A 77 -8.54 7.25 -1.72
CA VAL A 77 -8.54 7.49 -3.16
C VAL A 77 -9.76 8.27 -3.63
N GLY A 78 -10.66 8.71 -2.74
CA GLY A 78 -11.83 9.53 -3.05
C GLY A 78 -12.87 8.89 -3.98
N GLY A 79 -13.03 7.57 -3.91
CA GLY A 79 -13.96 6.77 -4.71
C GLY A 79 -13.84 5.27 -4.40
N ARG A 80 -14.68 4.43 -5.02
CA ARG A 80 -14.53 2.97 -4.92
C ARG A 80 -13.55 2.49 -5.97
N VAL A 81 -12.63 1.62 -5.57
CA VAL A 81 -11.64 1.02 -6.48
C VAL A 81 -12.17 -0.30 -7.02
N ASP A 82 -12.04 -0.47 -8.34
CA ASP A 82 -12.34 -1.69 -9.11
C ASP A 82 -11.07 -2.50 -9.43
N GLU A 83 -9.93 -1.86 -9.67
CA GLU A 83 -8.66 -2.56 -9.86
C GLU A 83 -7.50 -1.77 -9.26
N ILE A 84 -6.46 -2.47 -8.79
CA ILE A 84 -5.27 -1.84 -8.20
C ILE A 84 -4.01 -2.53 -8.73
N ALA A 85 -3.02 -1.73 -9.10
CA ALA A 85 -1.71 -2.19 -9.54
C ALA A 85 -0.61 -1.36 -8.87
N ALA A 86 0.52 -2.00 -8.57
CA ALA A 86 1.68 -1.35 -7.99
C ALA A 86 2.90 -1.55 -8.88
N GLY A 87 3.64 -0.47 -9.10
CA GLY A 87 5.03 -0.50 -9.58
C GLY A 87 6.01 -0.51 -8.41
N ALA A 88 7.29 -0.29 -8.71
CA ALA A 88 8.35 -0.34 -7.68
C ALA A 88 8.08 0.59 -6.49
N PHE A 89 7.68 1.83 -6.76
CA PHE A 89 7.47 2.88 -5.74
C PHE A 89 6.22 3.74 -6.01
N HIS A 90 5.26 3.24 -6.80
CA HIS A 90 3.99 3.90 -7.06
C HIS A 90 2.86 2.88 -7.15
N THR A 91 1.64 3.35 -6.99
CA THR A 91 0.41 2.56 -7.08
C THR A 91 -0.61 3.31 -7.92
N CYS A 92 -1.35 2.62 -8.75
CA CYS A 92 -2.47 3.15 -9.51
C CYS A 92 -3.73 2.32 -9.23
N ALA A 93 -4.86 3.00 -9.17
CA ALA A 93 -6.17 2.40 -8.97
C ALA A 93 -7.13 2.87 -10.09
N VAL A 94 -7.91 1.92 -10.61
CA VAL A 94 -9.06 2.19 -11.47
C VAL A 94 -10.29 2.28 -10.56
N LEU A 95 -11.04 3.37 -10.66
CA LEU A 95 -12.27 3.59 -9.91
C LEU A 95 -13.46 2.95 -10.63
N ASP A 96 -14.56 2.73 -9.90
CA ASP A 96 -15.84 2.25 -10.44
C ASP A 96 -16.47 3.16 -11.51
N THR A 97 -16.00 4.42 -11.57
CA THR A 97 -16.31 5.39 -12.61
C THR A 97 -15.54 5.16 -13.92
N GLY A 98 -14.54 4.27 -13.91
CA GLY A 98 -13.59 4.08 -15.01
C GLY A 98 -12.42 5.07 -15.01
N SER A 99 -12.36 6.01 -14.06
CA SER A 99 -11.22 6.93 -13.95
C SER A 99 -10.03 6.30 -13.22
N VAL A 100 -8.84 6.87 -13.40
CA VAL A 100 -7.59 6.35 -12.81
C VAL A 100 -7.00 7.35 -11.84
N ARG A 101 -6.54 6.89 -10.67
CA ARG A 101 -5.75 7.68 -9.73
C ARG A 101 -4.44 6.99 -9.41
N CYS A 102 -3.35 7.74 -9.44
CA CYS A 102 -2.01 7.22 -9.17
C CYS A 102 -1.35 7.99 -8.02
N TRP A 103 -0.59 7.29 -7.19
CA TRP A 103 0.15 7.90 -6.08
C TRP A 103 1.50 7.21 -5.82
N GLY A 104 2.39 7.87 -5.09
CA GLY A 104 3.75 7.43 -4.85
C GLY A 104 4.82 8.30 -5.53
N ARG A 105 5.96 7.68 -5.84
CA ARG A 105 7.11 8.29 -6.51
C ARG A 105 6.76 8.68 -7.94
N ASN A 106 7.08 9.91 -8.31
CA ASN A 106 6.76 10.47 -9.63
C ASN A 106 7.96 11.11 -10.36
N ALA A 107 9.19 10.85 -9.92
CA ALA A 107 10.37 11.49 -10.50
C ALA A 107 10.57 11.23 -12.01
N ASP A 108 9.94 10.18 -12.56
CA ASP A 108 9.99 9.81 -13.97
C ASP A 108 8.67 10.14 -14.71
N GLY A 109 7.73 10.84 -14.06
CA GLY A 109 6.41 11.14 -14.62
C GLY A 109 5.44 9.96 -14.64
N GLN A 110 5.75 8.87 -13.92
CA GLN A 110 4.98 7.62 -13.94
C GLN A 110 3.54 7.74 -13.42
N LEU A 111 3.19 8.84 -12.76
CA LEU A 111 1.82 9.08 -12.29
C LEU A 111 0.92 9.73 -13.37
N GLY A 112 1.48 10.23 -14.47
CA GLY A 112 0.71 10.75 -15.61
C GLY A 112 0.11 12.15 -15.44
N TYR A 113 0.33 12.84 -14.33
CA TYR A 113 -0.24 14.16 -14.05
C TYR A 113 0.43 15.35 -14.77
N GLY A 114 1.28 15.09 -15.78
CA GLY A 114 2.05 16.15 -16.45
C GLY A 114 3.06 16.87 -15.54
N THR A 115 3.39 16.30 -14.39
CA THR A 115 4.39 16.81 -13.43
C THR A 115 5.28 15.67 -12.95
N ALA A 116 6.40 16.00 -12.31
CA ALA A 116 7.29 15.03 -11.65
C ALA A 116 7.13 15.01 -10.11
N GLU A 117 6.05 15.61 -9.59
CA GLU A 117 5.81 15.72 -8.15
C GLU A 117 5.19 14.43 -7.61
N ASN A 118 5.71 13.95 -6.47
CA ASN A 118 5.13 12.80 -5.77
C ASN A 118 3.71 13.13 -5.28
N VAL A 119 2.88 12.08 -5.13
CA VAL A 119 1.51 12.19 -4.61
C VAL A 119 1.35 11.24 -3.43
N GLY A 120 0.67 11.69 -2.37
CA GLY A 120 0.40 10.90 -1.17
C GLY A 120 1.12 11.39 0.09
N GLU A 121 2.20 12.18 -0.02
CA GLU A 121 2.89 12.77 1.15
C GLU A 121 2.24 14.10 1.56
N LEU A 122 2.26 15.10 0.66
CA LEU A 122 1.78 16.46 0.92
C LEU A 122 0.38 16.73 0.38
N ARG A 123 -0.02 15.98 -0.65
CA ARG A 123 -1.36 16.02 -1.24
C ARG A 123 -1.96 14.63 -1.14
N SER A 124 -3.18 14.52 -0.63
CA SER A 124 -3.90 13.25 -0.63
C SER A 124 -4.22 12.84 -2.06
N VAL A 125 -4.36 11.54 -2.29
CA VAL A 125 -4.68 10.97 -3.61
C VAL A 125 -6.01 11.55 -4.12
N ALA A 126 -7.02 11.60 -3.25
CA ALA A 126 -8.31 12.23 -3.55
C ALA A 126 -8.21 13.71 -3.95
N ALA A 127 -7.29 14.48 -3.36
CA ALA A 127 -7.15 15.91 -3.64
C ALA A 127 -6.46 16.20 -4.98
N VAL A 128 -5.57 15.31 -5.44
CA VAL A 128 -4.94 15.44 -6.77
C VAL A 128 -5.94 15.11 -7.88
N GLY A 129 -6.81 14.13 -7.63
CA GLY A 129 -7.84 13.73 -8.58
C GLY A 129 -7.33 12.79 -9.67
N ASP A 130 -8.10 12.72 -10.75
CA ASP A 130 -7.94 11.72 -11.80
C ASP A 130 -6.78 12.05 -12.73
N VAL A 131 -6.07 11.02 -13.20
CA VAL A 131 -5.03 11.15 -14.24
C VAL A 131 -5.70 11.62 -15.53
N PRO A 132 -5.18 12.67 -16.21
CA PRO A 132 -5.73 13.12 -17.49
C PRO A 132 -5.32 12.14 -18.60
N LEU A 133 -6.26 11.27 -19.00
CA LEU A 133 -6.10 10.28 -20.07
C LEU A 133 -6.70 10.76 -21.41
#